data_AF-A0A1X0ZMB8-F1
#
_entry.id   AF-A0A1X0ZMB8-F1
#
_cell.length_a   1.000
_cell.length_b   1.000
_cell.length_c   1.000
_cell.angle_alpha   90.00
_cell.angle_beta   90.00
_cell.angle_gamma   90.00
#
_symmetry.space_group_name_H-M   'P 1'
#
loop_
_entity.id
_entity.type
_entity.pdbx_description
1 polymer ?
#
loop_
_entity_poly.entity_id
_entity_poly.type
_entity_poly.pdbx_seq_one_letter_code
_entity_poly.pdbx_strand_id
1 'polypeptide(L)'
;MESPTTTSPIYDPYAILPFVAYRSEACPEGDLCHSLMHFIESEKFRGVDDCYRRFLLQQDDPEDFLLETAAIQQGDVRADWAEQRAGLIRAGMWMQLVQNQDALRDSLLKPNCSTGVQLIDNAADDIYRRLITASESGNELRRVVLAGDRTLSGSAVFRTFDHLFQSRMPDEIYISDEIGLAELANQYALSKYIPVRVFSGSDDAEACAVSMLEKGTHVFTISRSVESESGLANRLLALAPEQGKVAHRFPWND
;
A
#
# COMPACT_ATOMS: atom_id res chain seq x y z
N MET A 1 44.86 1.85 -17.88
CA MET A 1 43.47 2.32 -17.90
C MET A 1 42.69 1.35 -17.05
N GLU A 2 42.63 1.60 -15.76
CA GLU A 2 41.74 0.88 -14.86
C GLU A 2 40.55 1.79 -14.62
N SER A 3 39.35 1.29 -14.91
CA SER A 3 38.09 1.93 -14.54
C SER A 3 37.55 1.20 -13.32
N PRO A 4 37.61 1.79 -12.12
CA PRO A 4 36.85 1.28 -10.99
C PRO A 4 35.78 2.31 -10.62
N THR A 5 34.56 2.10 -11.07
CA THR A 5 33.38 2.59 -10.35
C THR A 5 32.23 1.62 -10.60
N THR A 6 32.32 0.43 -10.01
CA THR A 6 31.13 -0.22 -9.47
C THR A 6 30.62 0.70 -8.37
N THR A 7 29.73 1.63 -8.72
CA THR A 7 28.89 2.32 -7.74
C THR A 7 28.09 1.24 -7.03
N SER A 8 28.37 1.03 -5.74
CA SER A 8 27.57 0.17 -4.88
C SER A 8 26.07 0.47 -5.07
N PRO A 9 25.19 -0.54 -5.04
CA PRO A 9 23.76 -0.31 -5.16
C PRO A 9 23.34 0.74 -4.12
N ILE A 10 22.69 1.79 -4.60
CA ILE A 10 22.29 2.94 -3.79
C ILE A 10 21.14 2.53 -2.84
N TYR A 11 20.36 1.52 -3.24
CA TYR A 11 19.26 0.94 -2.50
C TYR A 11 19.40 -0.58 -2.49
N ASP A 12 19.29 -1.19 -1.31
CA ASP A 12 19.31 -2.63 -1.12
C ASP A 12 17.88 -3.12 -0.76
N PRO A 13 17.20 -3.90 -1.62
CA PRO A 13 15.84 -4.37 -1.35
C PRO A 13 15.77 -5.39 -0.20
N TYR A 14 16.91 -5.96 0.22
CA TYR A 14 17.01 -6.84 1.38
C TYR A 14 17.25 -6.08 2.69
N ALA A 15 17.60 -4.79 2.64
CA ALA A 15 17.82 -4.01 3.84
C ALA A 15 16.60 -4.05 4.77
N ILE A 16 16.85 -4.31 6.06
CA ILE A 16 15.81 -4.38 7.08
C ILE A 16 15.29 -2.98 7.36
N LEU A 17 14.23 -2.63 6.64
CA LEU A 17 13.47 -1.40 6.74
C LEU A 17 12.00 -1.79 6.85
N PRO A 18 11.54 -2.14 8.06
CA PRO A 18 10.21 -2.71 8.25
C PRO A 18 9.11 -1.74 7.83
N PHE A 19 8.04 -2.29 7.27
CA PHE A 19 6.87 -1.51 6.90
C PHE A 19 5.62 -2.38 6.91
N VAL A 20 4.47 -1.75 7.16
CA VAL A 20 3.16 -2.41 7.11
C VAL A 20 2.67 -2.42 5.67
N ALA A 21 2.29 -3.59 5.17
CA ALA A 21 1.78 -3.79 3.81
C ALA A 21 0.24 -3.95 3.83
N TYR A 22 -0.28 -4.81 2.94
CA TYR A 22 -1.71 -5.08 2.86
C TYR A 22 -2.23 -5.81 4.11
N ARG A 23 -3.52 -5.62 4.41
CA ARG A 23 -4.23 -6.36 5.46
C ARG A 23 -4.42 -7.81 5.04
N SER A 24 -4.41 -8.71 6.03
CA SER A 24 -4.81 -10.10 5.89
C SER A 24 -5.83 -10.48 6.95
N GLU A 25 -6.55 -11.60 6.77
CA GLU A 25 -7.58 -12.04 7.72
C GLU A 25 -7.06 -12.22 9.15
N ALA A 26 -5.78 -12.58 9.33
CA ALA A 26 -5.21 -12.72 10.67
C ALA A 26 -4.38 -11.52 11.12
N CYS A 27 -4.24 -10.49 10.28
CA CYS A 27 -3.57 -9.24 10.64
C CYS A 27 -4.36 -8.05 10.07
N PRO A 28 -5.49 -7.68 10.71
CA PRO A 28 -6.31 -6.54 10.30
C PRO A 28 -5.57 -5.20 10.30
N GLU A 29 -4.53 -5.07 11.11
CA GLU A 29 -3.63 -3.92 11.20
C GLU A 29 -2.63 -3.83 10.03
N GLY A 30 -2.54 -4.89 9.20
CA GLY A 30 -1.64 -4.95 8.06
C GLY A 30 -0.44 -5.87 8.30
N ASP A 31 -0.10 -6.70 7.31
CA ASP A 31 1.03 -7.62 7.39
C ASP A 31 2.36 -6.82 7.51
N LEU A 32 3.09 -7.01 8.61
CA LEU A 32 4.42 -6.42 8.79
C LEU A 32 5.45 -7.14 7.91
N CYS A 33 6.16 -6.40 7.09
CA CYS A 33 7.24 -6.90 6.23
C CYS A 33 8.58 -6.37 6.71
N HIS A 34 9.59 -7.22 6.89
CA HIS A 34 10.92 -6.80 7.36
C HIS A 34 11.73 -6.02 6.30
N SER A 35 11.55 -6.34 5.02
CA SER A 35 12.16 -5.63 3.89
C SER A 35 11.27 -5.70 2.65
N LEU A 36 11.65 -5.00 1.58
CA LEU A 36 10.93 -5.06 0.31
C LEU A 36 10.92 -6.51 -0.23
N MET A 37 12.01 -7.25 -0.06
CA MET A 37 12.07 -8.64 -0.51
C MET A 37 11.14 -9.56 0.28
N HIS A 38 10.96 -9.36 1.59
CA HIS A 38 9.97 -10.12 2.36
C HIS A 38 8.56 -9.94 1.80
N PHE A 39 8.22 -8.71 1.43
CA PHE A 39 6.95 -8.42 0.76
C PHE A 39 6.86 -9.11 -0.62
N ILE A 40 7.83 -8.92 -1.51
CA ILE A 40 7.79 -9.50 -2.86
C ILE A 40 7.72 -11.03 -2.83
N GLU A 41 8.54 -11.66 -2.00
CA GLU A 41 8.67 -13.12 -1.95
C GLU A 41 7.45 -13.77 -1.29
N SER A 42 6.91 -13.17 -0.23
CA SER A 42 5.68 -13.68 0.39
C SER A 42 4.49 -13.55 -0.57
N GLU A 43 4.35 -12.44 -1.30
CA GLU A 43 3.21 -12.21 -2.19
C GLU A 43 3.09 -13.21 -3.36
N LYS A 44 4.15 -13.99 -3.66
CA LYS A 44 4.08 -15.12 -4.58
C LYS A 44 3.04 -16.17 -4.16
N PHE A 45 2.83 -16.32 -2.86
CA PHE A 45 2.01 -17.38 -2.27
C PHE A 45 0.64 -16.90 -1.80
N ARG A 46 0.33 -15.61 -1.92
CA ARG A 46 -0.96 -15.06 -1.47
C ARG A 46 -2.12 -15.75 -2.20
N GLY A 47 -3.07 -16.27 -1.42
CA GLY A 47 -4.24 -17.00 -1.94
C GLY A 47 -3.95 -18.41 -2.48
N VAL A 48 -2.70 -18.87 -2.41
CA VAL A 48 -2.27 -20.22 -2.81
C VAL A 48 -1.77 -21.00 -1.59
N ASP A 49 -0.86 -20.41 -0.82
CA ASP A 49 -0.33 -20.95 0.43
C ASP A 49 -0.09 -19.82 1.44
N ASP A 50 -1.15 -19.43 2.15
CA ASP A 50 -1.07 -18.39 3.18
C ASP A 50 -0.24 -18.80 4.42
N CYS A 51 -0.05 -20.10 4.65
CA CYS A 51 0.80 -20.60 5.74
C CYS A 51 2.27 -20.32 5.42
N TYR A 52 2.73 -20.73 4.24
CA TYR A 52 4.09 -20.47 3.78
C TYR A 52 4.34 -18.98 3.57
N ARG A 53 3.35 -18.24 3.06
CA ARG A 53 3.41 -16.78 2.98
C ARG A 53 3.72 -16.15 4.35
N ARG A 54 3.01 -16.58 5.40
CA ARG A 54 3.23 -16.07 6.77
C ARG A 54 4.57 -16.49 7.34
N PHE A 55 5.00 -17.71 7.07
CA PHE A 55 6.33 -18.17 7.45
C PHE A 55 7.42 -17.26 6.87
N LEU A 56 7.34 -16.91 5.58
CA LEU A 56 8.29 -15.98 4.96
C LEU A 56 8.28 -14.59 5.59
N LEU A 57 7.11 -14.08 6.00
CA LEU A 57 7.00 -12.78 6.67
C LEU A 57 7.59 -12.78 8.09
N GLN A 58 7.61 -13.93 8.75
CA GLN A 58 8.11 -14.09 10.12
C GLN A 58 9.60 -14.40 10.20
N GLN A 59 10.24 -14.68 9.07
CA GLN A 59 11.68 -14.93 9.02
C GLN A 59 12.41 -13.61 9.16
N ASP A 60 13.08 -13.39 10.29
CA ASP A 60 13.81 -12.16 10.59
C ASP A 60 15.33 -12.31 10.38
N ASP A 61 15.82 -13.55 10.26
CA ASP A 61 17.20 -13.84 9.89
C ASP A 61 17.42 -13.68 8.37
N PRO A 62 18.28 -12.74 7.94
CA PRO A 62 18.50 -12.48 6.51
C PRO A 62 19.14 -13.64 5.76
N GLU A 63 19.99 -14.44 6.41
CA GLU A 63 20.65 -15.58 5.76
C GLU A 63 19.66 -16.72 5.52
N ASP A 64 18.84 -17.03 6.52
CA ASP A 64 17.78 -18.04 6.39
C ASP A 64 16.74 -17.61 5.35
N PHE A 65 16.34 -16.33 5.35
CA PHE A 65 15.43 -15.79 4.33
C PHE A 65 16.02 -15.91 2.92
N LEU A 66 17.31 -15.58 2.74
CA LEU A 66 17.98 -15.72 1.45
C LEU A 66 18.09 -17.19 1.00
N LEU A 67 18.39 -18.11 1.91
CA LEU A 67 18.45 -19.54 1.61
C LEU A 67 17.09 -20.08 1.18
N GLU A 68 16.02 -19.72 1.90
CA GLU A 68 14.66 -20.13 1.59
C GLU A 68 14.20 -19.57 0.23
N THR A 69 14.55 -18.31 -0.05
CA THR A 69 14.10 -17.62 -1.27
C THR A 69 14.96 -17.93 -2.50
N ALA A 70 16.19 -18.40 -2.32
CA ALA A 70 17.06 -18.88 -3.39
C ALA A 70 16.76 -20.32 -3.83
N ALA A 71 15.92 -21.06 -3.09
CA ALA A 71 15.60 -22.44 -3.39
C ALA A 71 14.90 -22.61 -4.75
N ILE A 72 15.35 -23.59 -5.56
CA ILE A 72 14.91 -23.82 -6.94
C ILE A 72 13.45 -24.31 -7.03
N GLN A 73 12.91 -24.88 -5.95
CA GLN A 73 11.53 -25.36 -5.86
C GLN A 73 10.83 -24.72 -4.66
N GLN A 74 10.55 -23.43 -4.77
CA GLN A 74 9.43 -22.88 -4.02
C GLN A 74 8.15 -23.51 -4.60
N GLY A 75 7.20 -23.93 -3.76
CA GLY A 75 6.00 -24.67 -4.17
C GLY A 75 5.09 -23.96 -5.17
N ASP A 76 3.80 -24.30 -5.18
CA ASP A 76 2.86 -23.63 -6.10
C ASP A 76 2.78 -22.13 -5.80
N VAL A 77 3.18 -21.31 -6.78
CA VAL A 77 3.03 -19.85 -6.75
C VAL A 77 1.78 -19.44 -7.50
N ARG A 78 1.28 -18.23 -7.24
CA ARG A 78 0.15 -17.64 -7.97
C ARG A 78 0.38 -17.68 -9.50
N ALA A 79 -0.64 -18.08 -10.24
CA ALA A 79 -0.56 -18.32 -11.68
C ALA A 79 -0.23 -17.06 -12.51
N ASP A 80 -0.62 -15.89 -12.01
CA ASP A 80 -0.43 -14.57 -12.63
C ASP A 80 0.84 -13.85 -12.12
N TRP A 81 1.72 -14.54 -11.37
CA TRP A 81 2.89 -13.92 -10.73
C TRP A 81 3.75 -13.11 -11.71
N ALA A 82 4.05 -13.68 -12.88
CA ALA A 82 4.91 -13.06 -13.86
C ALA A 82 4.34 -11.72 -14.38
N GLU A 83 3.03 -11.63 -14.54
CA GLU A 83 2.33 -10.46 -15.06
C GLU A 83 2.24 -9.34 -14.01
N GLN A 84 2.05 -9.73 -12.75
CA GLN A 84 1.73 -8.79 -11.68
C GLN A 84 2.95 -8.28 -10.91
N ARG A 85 4.13 -8.91 -11.10
CA ARG A 85 5.35 -8.59 -10.37
C ARG A 85 5.74 -7.12 -10.41
N ALA A 86 5.60 -6.46 -11.56
CA ALA A 86 5.97 -5.05 -11.71
C ALA A 86 5.09 -4.12 -10.87
N GLY A 87 3.77 -4.32 -10.91
CA GLY A 87 2.82 -3.55 -10.10
C GLY A 87 3.05 -3.77 -8.61
N LEU A 88 3.30 -5.02 -8.21
CA LEU A 88 3.56 -5.39 -6.83
C LEU A 88 4.85 -4.76 -6.29
N ILE A 89 5.96 -4.85 -7.03
CA ILE A 89 7.23 -4.21 -6.65
C ILE A 89 7.03 -2.71 -6.43
N ARG A 90 6.36 -2.03 -7.38
CA ARG A 90 6.06 -0.60 -7.26
C ARG A 90 5.23 -0.32 -6.00
N ALA A 91 4.21 -1.11 -5.72
CA ALA A 91 3.35 -0.93 -4.55
C ALA A 91 4.14 -1.10 -3.24
N GLY A 92 4.93 -2.16 -3.13
CA GLY A 92 5.79 -2.43 -1.97
C GLY A 92 6.83 -1.32 -1.74
N MET A 93 7.50 -0.88 -2.81
CA MET A 93 8.47 0.21 -2.73
C MET A 93 7.83 1.52 -2.27
N TRP A 94 6.63 1.83 -2.77
CA TRP A 94 5.88 2.99 -2.30
C TRP A 94 5.53 2.87 -0.81
N MET A 95 4.95 1.74 -0.39
CA MET A 95 4.56 1.50 1.00
C MET A 95 5.77 1.58 1.96
N GLN A 96 6.92 1.02 1.57
CA GLN A 96 8.15 1.10 2.36
C GLN A 96 8.70 2.54 2.39
N LEU A 97 8.75 3.23 1.24
CA LEU A 97 9.22 4.62 1.14
C LEU A 97 8.46 5.54 2.08
N VAL A 98 7.13 5.49 2.03
CA VAL A 98 6.31 6.47 2.74
C VAL A 98 6.29 6.25 4.26
N GLN A 99 6.74 5.07 4.73
CA GLN A 99 6.91 4.69 6.14
C GLN A 99 8.36 4.87 6.63
N ASN A 100 9.35 4.87 5.72
CA ASN A 100 10.77 4.98 6.02
C ASN A 100 11.43 6.15 5.26
N GLN A 101 10.76 7.29 5.19
CA GLN A 101 11.17 8.42 4.34
C GLN A 101 12.58 8.91 4.64
N ASP A 102 12.93 9.05 5.92
CA ASP A 102 14.25 9.55 6.32
C ASP A 102 15.38 8.60 5.91
N ALA A 103 15.17 7.30 6.07
CA ALA A 103 16.15 6.27 5.70
C ALA A 103 16.29 6.12 4.17
N LEU A 104 15.21 6.33 3.43
CA LEU A 104 15.16 6.11 1.98
C LEU A 104 15.39 7.36 1.14
N ARG A 105 15.43 8.54 1.78
CA ARG A 105 15.67 9.81 1.09
C ARG A 105 17.00 9.82 0.34
N ASP A 106 18.04 9.29 0.95
CA ASP A 106 19.39 9.29 0.37
C ASP A 106 19.65 8.13 -0.59
N SER A 107 18.69 7.24 -0.77
CA SER A 107 18.79 6.10 -1.68
C SER A 107 17.76 6.17 -2.82
N LEU A 108 16.49 6.00 -2.49
CA LEU A 108 15.38 5.84 -3.44
C LEU A 108 14.91 7.18 -4.05
N LEU A 109 15.14 8.31 -3.36
CA LEU A 109 14.78 9.65 -3.86
C LEU A 109 15.89 10.35 -4.65
N LYS A 110 16.87 9.59 -5.18
CA LYS A 110 17.94 10.10 -6.05
C LYS A 110 17.72 9.69 -7.50
N PRO A 111 18.09 10.56 -8.46
CA PRO A 111 18.11 10.17 -9.87
C PRO A 111 19.13 9.05 -10.08
N ASN A 112 18.78 8.06 -10.93
CA ASN A 112 19.61 6.90 -11.26
C ASN A 112 19.87 5.94 -10.09
N CYS A 113 18.89 5.76 -9.19
CA CYS A 113 18.92 4.65 -8.24
C CYS A 113 19.06 3.33 -9.03
N SER A 114 20.08 2.53 -8.71
CA SER A 114 20.23 1.19 -9.28
C SER A 114 20.49 0.17 -8.19
N THR A 115 19.77 -0.94 -8.33
CA THR A 115 19.81 -2.13 -7.48
C THR A 115 20.41 -3.33 -8.22
N GLY A 116 20.66 -3.21 -9.52
CA GLY A 116 21.02 -4.34 -10.40
C GLY A 116 19.83 -5.20 -10.84
N VAL A 117 18.61 -4.90 -10.37
CA VAL A 117 17.38 -5.61 -10.77
C VAL A 117 16.48 -4.65 -11.55
N GLN A 118 16.37 -4.85 -12.87
CA GLN A 118 15.67 -3.93 -13.77
C GLN A 118 14.24 -3.58 -13.35
N LEU A 119 13.47 -4.53 -12.80
CA LEU A 119 12.10 -4.27 -12.37
C LEU A 119 12.03 -3.34 -11.16
N ILE A 120 12.98 -3.46 -10.23
CA ILE A 120 13.07 -2.60 -9.05
C ILE A 120 13.56 -1.21 -9.46
N ASP A 121 14.56 -1.15 -10.35
CA ASP A 121 15.07 0.11 -10.90
C ASP A 121 13.97 0.88 -11.66
N ASN A 122 13.16 0.18 -12.47
CA ASN A 122 12.01 0.79 -13.16
C ASN A 122 10.96 1.36 -12.18
N ALA A 123 10.69 0.64 -11.09
CA ALA A 123 9.76 1.09 -10.07
C ALA A 123 10.31 2.30 -9.29
N ALA A 124 11.60 2.30 -8.94
CA ALA A 124 12.27 3.45 -8.33
C ALA A 124 12.16 4.70 -9.21
N ASP A 125 12.45 4.56 -10.50
CA ASP A 125 12.36 5.63 -11.49
C ASP A 125 10.93 6.18 -11.62
N ASP A 126 9.92 5.31 -11.68
CA ASP A 126 8.50 5.73 -11.73
C ASP A 126 8.11 6.52 -10.48
N ILE A 127 8.45 6.01 -9.30
CA ILE A 127 8.16 6.65 -8.00
C ILE A 127 8.85 8.01 -7.93
N TYR A 128 10.13 8.08 -8.28
CA TYR A 128 10.88 9.33 -8.30
C TYR A 128 10.24 10.38 -9.21
N ARG A 129 9.94 10.01 -10.47
CA ARG A 129 9.27 10.89 -11.43
C ARG A 129 7.90 11.36 -10.94
N ARG A 130 7.14 10.45 -10.30
CA ARG A 130 5.83 10.77 -9.74
C ARG A 130 5.93 11.79 -8.60
N LEU A 131 6.95 11.69 -7.76
CA LEU A 131 7.16 12.59 -6.62
C LEU A 131 7.67 13.97 -7.04
N ILE A 132 8.58 14.06 -8.01
CA ILE A 132 9.08 15.38 -8.48
C ILE A 132 7.98 16.19 -9.19
N THR A 133 7.12 15.52 -9.96
CA THR A 133 6.00 16.16 -10.67
C THR A 133 4.82 16.49 -9.74
N ALA A 134 4.80 15.96 -8.52
CA ALA A 134 3.70 16.18 -7.58
C ALA A 134 3.51 17.63 -7.13
N SER A 135 4.53 18.48 -7.31
CA SER A 135 4.45 19.91 -6.99
C SER A 135 3.86 20.75 -8.13
N GLU A 136 3.68 20.17 -9.30
CA GLU A 136 3.10 20.83 -10.47
C GLU A 136 1.57 20.84 -10.37
N SER A 137 0.93 21.95 -10.77
CA SER A 137 -0.52 22.07 -10.74
C SER A 137 -1.21 21.02 -11.60
N GLY A 138 -2.17 20.30 -11.03
CA GLY A 138 -2.87 19.18 -11.66
C GLY A 138 -2.18 17.83 -11.51
N ASN A 139 -0.93 17.80 -11.03
CA ASN A 139 -0.14 16.59 -10.80
C ASN A 139 -0.04 16.23 -9.31
N GLU A 140 -0.83 16.84 -8.44
CA GLU A 140 -0.79 16.62 -7.00
C GLU A 140 -0.96 15.12 -6.65
N LEU A 141 -0.33 14.67 -5.55
CA LEU A 141 -0.47 13.29 -5.08
C LEU A 141 -1.91 13.00 -4.66
N ARG A 142 -2.49 11.93 -5.21
CA ARG A 142 -3.85 11.49 -4.90
C ARG A 142 -3.80 10.42 -3.80
N ARG A 143 -3.70 10.89 -2.55
CA ARG A 143 -3.81 10.06 -1.33
C ARG A 143 -5.27 10.00 -0.89
N VAL A 144 -5.89 8.85 -1.05
CA VAL A 144 -7.34 8.68 -0.92
C VAL A 144 -7.69 7.97 0.38
N VAL A 145 -8.47 8.63 1.23
CA VAL A 145 -9.05 8.03 2.43
C VAL A 145 -10.37 7.34 2.07
N LEU A 146 -10.48 6.06 2.39
CA LEU A 146 -11.70 5.26 2.23
C LEU A 146 -12.17 4.74 3.60
N ALA A 147 -13.38 5.12 4.01
CA ALA A 147 -13.99 4.67 5.27
C ALA A 147 -15.50 4.53 5.13
N GLY A 148 -16.15 3.69 5.91
CA GLY A 148 -17.60 3.51 5.78
C GLY A 148 -18.15 2.32 6.53
N ASP A 149 -19.33 1.87 6.10
CA ASP A 149 -20.10 0.89 6.85
C ASP A 149 -19.41 -0.48 6.94
N ARG A 150 -19.68 -1.14 8.07
CA ARG A 150 -19.09 -2.43 8.42
C ARG A 150 -19.80 -3.61 7.75
N THR A 151 -20.98 -3.38 7.17
CA THR A 151 -21.92 -4.39 6.66
C THR A 151 -22.05 -4.38 5.13
N LEU A 152 -21.13 -3.73 4.41
CA LEU A 152 -21.18 -3.64 2.94
C LEU A 152 -20.69 -4.94 2.27
N SER A 153 -21.30 -5.28 1.12
CA SER A 153 -20.93 -6.44 0.30
C SER A 153 -19.97 -6.08 -0.85
N GLY A 154 -19.03 -6.97 -1.19
CA GLY A 154 -17.87 -6.61 -2.02
C GLY A 154 -18.08 -6.34 -3.52
N SER A 155 -18.93 -7.09 -4.23
CA SER A 155 -18.92 -7.07 -5.70
C SER A 155 -19.43 -5.76 -6.32
N ALA A 156 -20.41 -5.10 -5.70
CA ALA A 156 -20.92 -3.83 -6.16
C ALA A 156 -20.03 -2.66 -5.72
N VAL A 157 -19.41 -2.73 -4.52
CA VAL A 157 -18.49 -1.70 -4.02
C VAL A 157 -17.29 -1.52 -4.94
N PHE A 158 -16.79 -2.62 -5.52
CA PHE A 158 -15.66 -2.56 -6.46
C PHE A 158 -16.02 -1.80 -7.73
N ARG A 159 -17.26 -1.89 -8.22
CA ARG A 159 -17.72 -1.08 -9.37
C ARG A 159 -17.73 0.40 -9.03
N THR A 160 -18.09 0.76 -7.79
CA THR A 160 -17.99 2.13 -7.31
C THR A 160 -16.54 2.59 -7.29
N PHE A 161 -15.60 1.77 -6.80
CA PHE A 161 -14.17 2.10 -6.84
C PHE A 161 -13.64 2.25 -8.27
N ASP A 162 -13.98 1.33 -9.18
CA ASP A 162 -13.62 1.44 -10.60
C ASP A 162 -14.15 2.75 -11.20
N HIS A 163 -15.39 3.15 -10.85
CA HIS A 163 -15.94 4.44 -11.29
C HIS A 163 -15.21 5.65 -10.69
N LEU A 164 -14.88 5.62 -9.39
CA LEU A 164 -14.17 6.71 -8.71
C LEU A 164 -12.74 6.93 -9.24
N PHE A 165 -12.12 5.85 -9.69
CA PHE A 165 -10.74 5.83 -10.14
C PHE A 165 -10.60 5.70 -11.66
N GLN A 166 -11.72 5.74 -12.39
CA GLN A 166 -11.77 5.57 -13.86
C GLN A 166 -10.86 6.56 -14.59
N SER A 167 -10.83 7.81 -14.15
CA SER A 167 -10.04 8.87 -14.79
C SER A 167 -8.59 8.91 -14.32
N ARG A 168 -8.33 8.53 -13.05
CA ARG A 168 -7.01 8.60 -12.44
C ARG A 168 -6.95 7.69 -11.22
N MET A 169 -5.98 6.77 -11.20
CA MET A 169 -5.76 5.90 -10.05
C MET A 169 -5.22 6.70 -8.84
N PRO A 170 -5.54 6.28 -7.61
CA PRO A 170 -4.89 6.82 -6.42
C PRO A 170 -3.40 6.44 -6.39
N ASP A 171 -2.58 7.34 -5.85
CA ASP A 171 -1.17 7.05 -5.59
C ASP A 171 -1.02 6.18 -4.33
N GLU A 172 -1.94 6.34 -3.38
CA GLU A 172 -1.99 5.61 -2.11
C GLU A 172 -3.43 5.61 -1.58
N ILE A 173 -3.90 4.50 -1.01
CA ILE A 173 -5.20 4.41 -0.33
C ILE A 173 -4.98 4.29 1.18
N TYR A 174 -5.68 5.12 1.95
CA TYR A 174 -5.68 5.09 3.41
C TYR A 174 -6.95 4.39 3.87
N ILE A 175 -6.76 3.37 4.70
CA ILE A 175 -7.85 2.59 5.30
C ILE A 175 -7.60 2.44 6.80
N SER A 176 -8.66 2.13 7.54
CA SER A 176 -8.52 1.70 8.92
C SER A 176 -8.35 0.18 9.03
N ASP A 177 -8.11 -0.28 10.25
CA ASP A 177 -8.20 -1.68 10.67
C ASP A 177 -9.65 -2.16 10.93
N GLU A 178 -10.66 -1.29 10.73
CA GLU A 178 -12.07 -1.67 10.84
C GLU A 178 -12.46 -2.75 9.80
N ILE A 179 -13.48 -3.54 10.11
CA ILE A 179 -14.08 -4.51 9.17
C ILE A 179 -15.04 -3.81 8.19
N GLY A 180 -15.45 -4.49 7.12
CA GLY A 180 -16.40 -3.98 6.14
C GLY A 180 -15.74 -3.16 5.04
N LEU A 181 -16.08 -1.86 4.88
CA LEU A 181 -15.56 -1.08 3.75
C LEU A 181 -14.03 -1.06 3.70
N ALA A 182 -13.35 -0.93 4.84
CA ALA A 182 -11.89 -0.86 4.86
C ALA A 182 -11.25 -2.18 4.38
N GLU A 183 -11.87 -3.33 4.65
CA GLU A 183 -11.44 -4.63 4.13
C GLU A 183 -11.68 -4.73 2.62
N LEU A 184 -12.85 -4.28 2.14
CA LEU A 184 -13.16 -4.23 0.70
C LEU A 184 -12.20 -3.29 -0.05
N ALA A 185 -11.86 -2.15 0.54
CA ALA A 185 -10.88 -1.22 0.00
C ALA A 185 -9.48 -1.84 -0.06
N ASN A 186 -9.07 -2.61 0.96
CA ASN A 186 -7.83 -3.38 0.94
C ASN A 186 -7.82 -4.42 -0.19
N GLN A 187 -8.89 -5.20 -0.33
CA GLN A 187 -9.01 -6.21 -1.38
C GLN A 187 -8.97 -5.57 -2.78
N TYR A 188 -9.65 -4.44 -2.97
CA TYR A 188 -9.59 -3.68 -4.22
C TYR A 188 -8.17 -3.19 -4.50
N ALA A 189 -7.52 -2.57 -3.51
CA ALA A 189 -6.16 -2.07 -3.64
C ALA A 189 -5.17 -3.18 -3.98
N LEU A 190 -5.27 -4.34 -3.32
CA LEU A 190 -4.47 -5.53 -3.61
C LEU A 190 -4.70 -6.03 -5.05
N SER A 191 -5.95 -6.08 -5.51
CA SER A 191 -6.28 -6.55 -6.88
C SER A 191 -5.75 -5.65 -8.00
N LYS A 192 -5.41 -4.40 -7.67
CA LYS A 192 -4.91 -3.38 -8.59
C LYS A 192 -3.47 -2.95 -8.29
N TYR A 193 -2.82 -3.56 -7.29
CA TYR A 193 -1.49 -3.18 -6.78
C TYR A 193 -1.36 -1.69 -6.44
N ILE A 194 -2.40 -1.14 -5.81
CA ILE A 194 -2.38 0.21 -5.29
C ILE A 194 -1.71 0.18 -3.91
N PRO A 195 -0.75 1.06 -3.61
CA PRO A 195 -0.18 1.18 -2.28
C PRO A 195 -1.25 1.46 -1.22
N VAL A 196 -1.15 0.81 -0.06
CA VAL A 196 -2.06 1.01 1.06
C VAL A 196 -1.32 1.51 2.29
N ARG A 197 -2.00 2.33 3.09
CA ARG A 197 -1.60 2.64 4.46
C ARG A 197 -2.74 2.32 5.40
N VAL A 198 -2.46 1.43 6.35
CA VAL A 198 -3.43 1.02 7.37
C VAL A 198 -3.22 1.90 8.60
N PHE A 199 -4.32 2.44 9.13
CA PHE A 199 -4.35 3.23 10.35
C PHE A 199 -5.14 2.46 11.39
N SER A 200 -4.56 2.25 12.57
CA SER A 200 -5.28 1.63 13.68
C SER A 200 -6.21 2.64 14.33
N GLY A 201 -7.51 2.36 14.27
CA GLY A 201 -8.58 3.24 14.77
C GLY A 201 -9.26 2.75 16.04
N SER A 202 -8.82 1.62 16.62
CA SER A 202 -9.55 0.92 17.69
C SER A 202 -9.75 1.73 18.96
N ASP A 203 -8.81 2.63 19.29
CA ASP A 203 -8.76 3.28 20.60
C ASP A 203 -9.24 4.74 20.57
N ASP A 204 -9.10 5.42 19.43
CA ASP A 204 -9.49 6.82 19.25
C ASP A 204 -9.79 7.18 17.79
N ALA A 205 -11.08 7.22 17.45
CA ALA A 205 -11.56 7.60 16.13
C ALA A 205 -11.21 9.06 15.76
N GLU A 206 -11.07 9.95 16.75
CA GLU A 206 -10.65 11.34 16.54
C GLU A 206 -9.20 11.38 16.05
N ALA A 207 -8.30 10.81 16.85
CA ALA A 207 -6.87 10.80 16.56
C ALA A 207 -6.58 10.09 15.23
N CYS A 208 -7.27 8.96 14.97
CA CYS A 208 -7.16 8.24 13.72
C CYS A 208 -7.63 9.11 12.54
N ALA A 209 -8.79 9.78 12.62
CA ALA A 209 -9.28 10.66 11.56
C ALA A 209 -8.31 11.81 11.29
N VAL A 210 -7.79 12.47 12.34
CA VAL A 210 -6.81 13.55 12.20
C VAL A 210 -5.54 13.04 11.50
N SER A 211 -5.02 11.88 11.90
CA SER A 211 -3.82 11.28 11.31
C SER A 211 -4.02 10.96 9.82
N MET A 212 -5.16 10.36 9.45
CA MET A 212 -5.48 10.06 8.05
C MET A 212 -5.60 11.33 7.21
N LEU A 213 -6.20 12.39 7.76
CA LEU A 213 -6.43 13.64 7.04
C LEU A 213 -5.16 14.51 6.92
N GLU A 214 -4.16 14.33 7.79
CA GLU A 214 -2.92 15.11 7.74
C GLU A 214 -2.26 15.02 6.35
N LYS A 215 -2.19 13.80 5.78
CA LYS A 215 -1.62 13.55 4.45
C LYS A 215 -2.66 13.22 3.39
N GLY A 216 -3.88 12.85 3.78
CA GLY A 216 -4.99 12.58 2.87
C GLY A 216 -5.35 13.80 2.03
N THR A 217 -5.78 13.56 0.79
CA THR A 217 -6.17 14.63 -0.16
C THR A 217 -7.65 14.53 -0.53
N HIS A 218 -8.16 13.31 -0.66
CA HIS A 218 -9.55 13.02 -0.99
C HIS A 218 -10.10 12.07 0.05
N VAL A 219 -11.33 12.30 0.48
CA VAL A 219 -12.03 11.48 1.46
C VAL A 219 -13.30 10.98 0.81
N PHE A 220 -13.43 9.67 0.66
CA PHE A 220 -14.67 9.05 0.22
C PHE A 220 -15.22 8.19 1.33
N THR A 221 -16.48 8.41 1.66
CA THR A 221 -17.22 7.54 2.57
C THR A 221 -18.36 6.85 1.89
N ILE A 222 -18.59 5.58 2.25
CA ILE A 222 -19.68 4.76 1.70
C ILE A 222 -20.51 4.23 2.85
N SER A 223 -21.79 4.58 2.89
CA SER A 223 -22.70 4.20 3.97
C SER A 223 -24.13 4.02 3.46
N ARG A 224 -24.87 3.09 4.05
CA ARG A 224 -26.28 2.80 3.78
C ARG A 224 -27.19 3.93 4.27
N SER A 225 -26.83 4.53 5.41
CA SER A 225 -27.58 5.61 6.06
C SER A 225 -26.83 6.94 6.02
N VAL A 226 -27.51 8.01 6.47
CA VAL A 226 -26.94 9.38 6.62
C VAL A 226 -25.90 9.45 7.76
N GLU A 227 -25.88 8.49 8.67
CA GLU A 227 -24.74 8.28 9.55
C GLU A 227 -24.20 6.89 9.26
N SER A 228 -22.88 6.77 9.17
CA SER A 228 -22.24 5.47 9.04
C SER A 228 -22.26 4.75 10.39
N GLU A 229 -22.29 3.42 10.36
CA GLU A 229 -22.06 2.60 11.54
C GLU A 229 -20.62 2.75 12.07
N SER A 230 -19.69 3.20 11.22
CA SER A 230 -18.31 3.52 11.62
C SER A 230 -18.23 4.93 12.21
N GLY A 231 -17.87 5.02 13.49
CA GLY A 231 -17.58 6.30 14.16
C GLY A 231 -16.44 7.05 13.48
N LEU A 232 -15.44 6.33 12.97
CA LEU A 232 -14.32 6.90 12.21
C LEU A 232 -14.80 7.52 10.88
N ALA A 233 -15.65 6.83 10.12
CA ALA A 233 -16.18 7.35 8.86
C ALA A 233 -16.97 8.65 9.06
N ASN A 234 -17.80 8.70 10.11
CA ASN A 234 -18.51 9.92 10.49
C ASN A 234 -17.55 11.04 10.86
N ARG A 235 -16.47 10.73 11.59
CA ARG A 235 -15.51 11.76 12.00
C ARG A 235 -14.67 12.29 10.85
N LEU A 236 -14.24 11.41 9.94
CA LEU A 236 -13.55 11.79 8.71
C LEU A 236 -14.38 12.75 7.85
N LEU A 237 -15.69 12.48 7.70
CA LEU A 237 -16.60 13.38 7.00
C LEU A 237 -16.73 14.76 7.67
N ALA A 238 -16.79 14.79 9.00
CA ALA A 238 -16.93 16.04 9.74
C ALA A 238 -15.66 16.90 9.67
N LEU A 239 -14.48 16.30 9.79
CA LEU A 239 -13.19 17.00 9.83
C LEU A 239 -12.64 17.38 8.45
N ALA A 240 -13.00 16.64 7.39
CA ALA A 240 -12.43 16.84 6.07
C ALA A 240 -12.62 18.28 5.51
N PRO A 241 -13.82 18.91 5.60
CA PRO A 241 -14.01 20.29 5.15
C PRO A 241 -13.20 21.31 5.97
N GLU A 242 -13.07 21.09 7.29
CA GLU A 242 -12.31 21.97 8.19
C GLU A 242 -10.81 21.99 7.83
N GLN A 243 -10.30 20.87 7.28
CA GLN A 243 -8.92 20.73 6.81
C GLN A 243 -8.75 21.00 5.31
N GLY A 244 -9.77 21.56 4.64
CA GLY A 244 -9.73 21.90 3.22
C GLY A 244 -9.62 20.69 2.28
N LYS A 245 -10.06 19.51 2.73
CA LYS A 245 -10.01 18.27 1.95
C LYS A 245 -11.27 18.11 1.10
N VAL A 246 -11.11 17.45 -0.04
CA VAL A 246 -12.25 17.10 -0.90
C VAL A 246 -12.95 15.88 -0.31
N ALA A 247 -14.14 16.09 0.25
CA ALA A 247 -14.94 15.03 0.87
C ALA A 247 -16.16 14.68 0.02
N HIS A 248 -16.39 13.40 -0.17
CA HIS A 248 -17.57 12.88 -0.83
C HIS A 248 -18.20 11.77 -0.01
N ARG A 249 -19.52 11.71 -0.09
CA ARG A 249 -20.33 10.66 0.50
C ARG A 249 -21.07 9.93 -0.61
N PHE A 250 -20.96 8.61 -0.62
CA PHE A 250 -21.77 7.75 -1.48
C PHE A 250 -22.82 7.02 -0.63
N PRO A 251 -24.11 7.30 -0.88
CA PRO A 251 -25.17 6.48 -0.29
C PRO A 251 -25.13 5.09 -0.91
N TRP A 252 -25.29 4.06 -0.09
CA TRP A 252 -25.33 2.67 -0.50
C TRP A 252 -26.74 2.12 -0.39
N ASN A 253 -27.37 1.84 -1.53
CA ASN A 253 -28.66 1.16 -1.60
C ASN A 253 -28.42 -0.22 -2.25
N ASP A 254 -28.89 -1.28 -1.60
CA ASP A 254 -28.76 -2.67 -2.08
C ASP A 254 -29.38 -2.90 -3.46
#